data_AF-A0A915E201-F1
#
_entry.id   AF-A0A915E201-F1
#
_cell.length_a   1.000
_cell.length_b   1.000
_cell.length_c   1.000
_cell.angle_alpha   90.00
_cell.angle_beta   90.00
_cell.angle_gamma   90.00
#
_symmetry.space_group_name_H-M   'P 1'
#
loop_
_entity.id
_entity.type
_entity.pdbx_description
1 polymer ?
#
loop_
_entity_poly.entity_id
_entity_poly.type
_entity_poly.pdbx_seq_one_letter_code
_entity_poly.pdbx_strand_id
1 'polypeptide(L)'
;MWQVVEACSSELVRHQNRFVRLTNLSRRDQIEALSEEFQICHNWMQNQAKKTVKLEKKLKVTLGGYMGIQSALQTKIDTLRKDQDRLLIERKTFQRLEENELKAIYKRRTILTSELKEQEEREKVLQKRFGQLQHRQWELGQMEDREKATTSVEPMVYEKT
;
A
#
# COMPACT_ATOMS: atom_id res chain seq x y z
N MET A 1 59.62 28.97 4.76
CA MET A 1 59.48 30.43 4.92
C MET A 1 58.16 30.79 5.62
N TRP A 2 57.01 30.29 5.15
CA TRP A 2 55.70 30.53 5.78
C TRP A 2 55.55 30.06 7.24
N GLN A 3 56.09 28.88 7.59
CA GLN A 3 56.04 28.37 8.98
C GLN A 3 56.73 29.29 10.00
N VAL A 4 57.79 29.99 9.60
CA VAL A 4 58.52 30.92 10.48
C VAL A 4 57.73 32.21 10.69
N VAL A 5 57.03 32.66 9.64
CA VAL A 5 56.12 33.82 9.71
C VAL A 5 54.94 33.51 10.63
N GLU A 6 54.38 32.31 10.50
CA GLU A 6 53.26 31.84 11.33
C GLU A 6 53.66 31.72 12.81
N ALA A 7 54.82 31.12 13.11
CA ALA A 7 55.37 31.04 14.46
C ALA A 7 55.72 32.42 15.05
N CYS A 8 56.31 33.33 14.26
CA CYS A 8 56.56 34.69 14.72
C CYS A 8 55.26 35.46 14.98
N SER A 9 54.21 35.22 14.18
CA SER A 9 52.92 35.89 14.34
C SER A 9 52.14 35.43 15.57
N SER A 10 52.31 34.18 16.01
CA SER A 10 51.66 33.66 17.21
C SER A 10 52.32 34.10 18.52
N GLU A 11 53.58 34.54 18.47
CA GLU A 11 54.34 34.96 19.65
C GLU A 11 54.33 36.48 19.87
N LEU A 12 53.89 37.26 18.88
CA LEU A 12 53.86 38.71 18.94
C LEU A 12 52.54 39.18 19.54
N VAL A 13 52.64 40.00 20.59
CA VAL A 13 51.50 40.62 21.25
C VAL A 13 51.65 42.13 21.21
N ARG A 14 50.54 42.84 21.07
CA ARG A 14 50.53 44.30 21.15
C ARG A 14 50.56 44.77 22.61
N HIS A 15 51.59 45.50 23.00
CA HIS A 15 51.70 46.16 24.31
C HIS A 15 52.19 47.59 24.11
N GLN A 16 51.51 48.58 24.71
CA GLN A 16 51.82 50.01 24.53
C GLN A 16 51.95 50.44 23.05
N ASN A 17 51.04 49.97 22.21
CA ASN A 17 50.98 50.26 20.78
C ASN A 17 52.20 49.79 19.94
N ARG A 18 53.00 48.85 20.47
CA ARG A 18 54.10 48.17 19.75
C ARG A 18 53.91 46.66 19.80
N PHE A 19 54.39 45.97 18.78
CA PHE A 19 54.44 44.51 18.77
C PHE A 19 55.72 44.04 19.46
N VAL A 20 55.58 43.22 20.48
CA VAL A 20 56.69 42.65 21.26
C VAL A 20 56.44 41.15 21.41
N ARG A 21 57.51 40.36 21.46
CA ARG A 21 57.38 38.93 21.78
C ARG A 21 56.92 38.77 23.22
N LEU A 22 55.95 37.87 23.42
CA LEU A 22 55.33 37.58 24.71
C LEU A 22 56.36 37.24 25.80
N THR A 23 57.42 36.52 25.42
CA THR A 23 58.53 36.12 26.30
C THR A 23 59.37 37.26 26.86
N ASN A 24 59.37 38.43 26.22
CA ASN A 24 60.17 39.59 26.64
C ASN A 24 59.44 40.49 27.66
N LEU A 25 58.17 40.21 27.94
CA LEU A 25 57.34 40.95 28.89
C LEU A 25 57.37 40.29 30.27
N SER A 26 57.13 41.06 31.34
CA SER A 26 56.96 40.49 32.68
C SER A 26 55.68 39.66 32.74
N ARG A 27 55.57 38.70 33.66
CA ARG A 27 54.37 37.84 33.78
C ARG A 27 53.08 38.65 33.97
N ARG A 28 53.15 39.81 34.62
CA ARG A 28 52.02 40.74 34.78
C ARG A 28 51.64 41.36 33.43
N ASP A 29 52.60 41.89 32.70
CA ASP A 29 52.38 42.56 31.42
C ASP A 29 51.96 41.57 30.32
N GLN A 30 52.40 40.31 30.40
CA GLN A 30 51.93 39.22 29.55
C GLN A 30 50.42 38.99 29.73
N ILE A 31 49.94 38.95 30.98
CA ILE A 31 48.52 38.76 31.28
C ILE A 31 47.72 39.95 30.76
N GLU A 32 48.20 41.17 30.97
CA GLU A 32 47.53 42.39 30.51
C GLU A 32 47.43 42.42 28.99
N ALA A 33 48.54 42.17 28.28
CA ALA A 33 48.58 42.21 26.82
C ALA A 33 47.72 41.10 26.19
N LEU A 34 47.74 39.88 26.74
CA LEU A 34 46.82 38.81 26.32
C LEU A 34 45.36 39.12 26.62
N SER A 35 45.07 39.79 27.74
CA SER A 35 43.71 40.21 28.10
C SER A 35 43.19 41.27 27.13
N GLU A 36 44.03 42.21 26.72
CA GLU A 36 43.68 43.19 25.68
C GLU A 36 43.37 42.51 24.34
N GLU A 37 44.20 41.57 23.89
CA GLU A 37 43.95 40.82 22.65
C GLU A 37 42.68 39.99 22.73
N PHE A 38 42.46 39.29 23.84
CA PHE A 38 41.21 38.59 24.08
C PHE A 38 40.02 39.54 23.99
N GLN A 39 40.13 40.73 24.60
CA GLN A 39 39.04 41.70 24.58
C GLN A 39 38.75 42.23 23.18
N ILE A 40 39.78 42.44 22.34
CA ILE A 40 39.62 42.80 20.93
C ILE A 40 38.87 41.70 20.18
N CYS A 41 39.32 40.45 20.29
CA CYS A 41 38.70 39.30 19.65
C CYS A 41 37.25 39.09 20.13
N HIS A 42 37.01 39.18 21.43
CA HIS A 42 35.70 39.07 22.05
C HIS A 42 34.75 40.16 21.52
N ASN A 43 35.19 41.42 21.48
CA ASN A 43 34.38 42.52 20.96
C ASN A 43 34.09 42.36 19.47
N TRP A 44 35.07 41.90 18.69
CA TRP A 44 34.87 41.58 17.28
C TRP A 44 33.83 40.48 17.09
N MET A 45 33.95 39.37 17.82
CA MET A 45 32.97 38.27 17.78
C MET A 45 31.57 38.75 18.19
N GLN A 46 31.47 39.53 19.27
CA GLN A 46 30.18 40.04 19.74
C GLN A 46 29.53 40.97 18.71
N ASN A 47 30.33 41.77 18.01
CA ASN A 47 29.85 42.61 16.92
C ASN A 47 29.42 41.79 15.70
N GLN A 48 30.14 40.73 15.35
CA GLN A 48 29.73 39.82 14.28
C GLN A 48 28.45 39.07 14.64
N ALA A 49 28.34 38.53 15.84
CA ALA A 49 27.14 37.85 16.32
C ALA A 49 25.91 38.76 16.28
N LYS A 50 26.04 40.03 16.68
CA LYS A 50 24.96 41.02 16.57
C LYS A 50 24.55 41.27 15.11
N LYS A 51 25.50 41.28 14.17
CA LYS A 51 25.22 41.47 12.74
C LYS A 51 24.55 40.23 12.14
N THR A 52 25.06 39.04 12.41
CA THR A 52 24.49 37.77 11.91
C THR A 52 23.08 37.56 12.42
N VAL A 53 22.81 37.78 13.70
CA VAL A 53 21.45 37.67 14.26
C VAL A 53 20.46 38.62 13.57
N LYS A 54 20.88 39.84 13.21
CA LYS A 54 20.03 40.77 12.44
C LYS A 54 19.77 40.26 11.03
N LEU A 55 20.80 39.72 10.37
CA LEU A 55 20.66 39.13 9.03
C LEU A 55 19.75 37.90 9.06
N GLU A 56 19.95 36.98 10.00
CA GLU A 56 19.12 35.78 10.18
C GLU A 56 17.66 36.15 10.43
N LYS A 57 17.38 37.17 11.26
CA LYS A 57 16.00 37.65 11.46
C LYS A 57 15.37 38.15 10.16
N LYS A 58 16.09 38.94 9.36
CA LYS A 58 15.61 39.42 8.05
C LYS A 58 15.40 38.25 7.08
N LEU A 59 16.32 37.31 7.06
CA LEU A 59 16.30 36.14 6.19
C LEU A 59 15.14 35.21 6.56
N LYS A 60 14.88 35.03 7.86
CA LYS A 60 13.73 34.27 8.37
C LYS A 60 12.39 34.91 7.98
N VAL A 61 12.26 36.23 8.04
CA VAL A 61 11.02 36.92 7.61
C VAL A 61 10.82 36.79 6.11
N THR A 62 11.87 36.96 5.32
CA THR A 62 11.79 36.92 3.84
C THR A 62 11.64 35.52 3.27
N LEU A 63 12.36 34.53 3.81
CA LEU A 63 12.41 33.15 3.29
C LEU A 63 11.61 32.14 4.09
N GLY A 64 11.25 32.42 5.34
CA GLY A 64 10.58 31.45 6.21
C GLY A 64 9.26 30.93 5.63
N GLY A 65 8.47 31.81 5.01
CA GLY A 65 7.24 31.43 4.31
C GLY A 65 7.52 30.51 3.12
N TYR A 66 8.49 30.86 2.27
CA TYR A 66 8.88 30.05 1.12
C TYR A 66 9.44 28.68 1.53
N MET A 67 10.26 28.61 2.59
CA MET A 67 10.76 27.34 3.13
C MET A 67 9.64 26.46 3.67
N GLY A 68 8.63 27.06 4.34
CA GLY A 68 7.45 26.34 4.79
C GLY A 68 6.64 25.76 3.64
N ILE A 69 6.40 26.57 2.59
CA ILE A 69 5.71 26.13 1.37
C ILE A 69 6.51 25.00 0.69
N GLN A 70 7.82 25.16 0.55
CA GLN A 70 8.69 24.15 -0.06
C GLN A 70 8.63 22.83 0.72
N SER A 71 8.72 22.86 2.05
CA SER A 71 8.59 21.65 2.88
C SER A 71 7.23 20.98 2.73
N ALA A 72 6.14 21.75 2.69
CA ALA A 72 4.79 21.22 2.52
C ALA A 72 4.55 20.64 1.12
N LEU A 73 5.11 21.26 0.08
CA LEU A 73 5.06 20.74 -1.28
C LEU A 73 5.87 19.45 -1.39
N GLN A 74 7.05 19.39 -0.76
CA GLN A 74 7.89 18.21 -0.78
C GLN A 74 7.16 17.00 -0.16
N THR A 75 6.54 17.18 1.02
CA THR A 75 5.77 16.10 1.65
C THR A 75 4.59 15.67 0.78
N LYS A 76 3.88 16.61 0.16
CA LYS A 76 2.78 16.30 -0.77
C LYS A 76 3.24 15.53 -2.01
N ILE A 77 4.40 15.88 -2.57
CA ILE A 77 4.99 15.14 -3.69
C ILE A 77 5.33 13.72 -3.26
N ASP A 78 5.90 13.54 -2.08
CA ASP A 78 6.28 12.23 -1.58
C ASP A 78 5.06 11.35 -1.28
N THR A 79 3.96 11.91 -0.77
CA THR A 79 2.71 11.14 -0.61
C THR A 79 2.11 10.76 -1.96
N LEU A 80 2.05 11.69 -2.92
CA LEU A 80 1.51 11.40 -4.25
C LEU A 80 2.31 10.33 -4.99
N ARG A 81 3.63 10.31 -4.84
CA ARG A 81 4.48 9.25 -5.40
C ARG A 81 4.16 7.88 -4.82
N LYS A 82 3.98 7.78 -3.50
CA LYS A 82 3.57 6.53 -2.83
C LYS A 82 2.19 6.07 -3.30
N ASP A 83 1.25 7.00 -3.42
CA ASP A 83 -0.10 6.68 -3.91
C ASP A 83 -0.07 6.22 -5.36
N GLN A 84 0.76 6.85 -6.20
CA GLN A 84 0.95 6.45 -7.60
C GLN A 84 1.49 5.01 -7.69
N ASP A 85 2.52 4.68 -6.90
CA ASP A 85 3.10 3.34 -6.88
C ASP A 85 2.07 2.29 -6.43
N ARG A 86 1.30 2.62 -5.38
CA ARG A 86 0.20 1.78 -4.90
C ARG A 86 -0.85 1.52 -5.98
N LEU A 87 -1.35 2.58 -6.63
CA LEU A 87 -2.36 2.47 -7.68
C LEU A 87 -1.84 1.68 -8.90
N LEU A 88 -0.55 1.80 -9.20
CA LEU A 88 0.07 1.03 -10.29
C LEU A 88 0.13 -0.47 -9.97
N ILE A 89 0.44 -0.82 -8.72
CA ILE A 89 0.38 -2.21 -8.24
C ILE A 89 -1.07 -2.71 -8.29
N GLU A 90 -2.02 -1.97 -7.73
CA GLU A 90 -3.44 -2.32 -7.72
C GLU A 90 -3.95 -2.55 -9.16
N ARG A 91 -3.64 -1.64 -10.10
CA ARG A 91 -4.02 -1.80 -11.50
C ARG A 91 -3.48 -3.09 -12.10
N LYS A 92 -2.19 -3.39 -11.91
CA LYS A 92 -1.58 -4.63 -12.42
C LYS A 92 -2.23 -5.88 -11.81
N THR A 93 -2.55 -5.83 -10.52
CA THR A 93 -3.23 -6.93 -9.85
C THR A 93 -4.63 -7.17 -10.40
N PHE A 94 -5.41 -6.10 -10.60
CA PHE A 94 -6.76 -6.23 -11.15
C PHE A 94 -6.77 -6.69 -12.61
N GLN A 95 -5.82 -6.24 -13.43
CA GLN A 95 -5.65 -6.76 -14.80
C GLN A 95 -5.42 -8.28 -14.79
N ARG A 96 -4.52 -8.75 -13.94
CA ARG A 96 -4.25 -10.19 -13.83
C ARG A 96 -5.43 -10.97 -13.23
N LEU A 97 -6.16 -10.36 -12.31
CA LEU A 97 -7.37 -10.95 -11.72
C LEU A 97 -8.47 -11.09 -12.79
N GLU A 98 -8.69 -10.06 -13.61
CA GLU A 98 -9.64 -10.07 -14.73
C GLU A 98 -9.33 -11.21 -15.71
N GLU A 99 -8.08 -11.34 -16.15
CA GLU A 99 -7.66 -12.43 -17.05
C GLU A 99 -7.92 -13.82 -16.47
N ASN A 100 -7.70 -13.98 -15.17
CA ASN A 100 -7.94 -15.24 -14.47
C ASN A 100 -9.45 -15.51 -14.33
N GLU A 101 -10.22 -14.48 -14.02
CA GLU A 101 -11.67 -14.61 -13.84
C GLU A 101 -12.36 -14.95 -15.16
N LEU A 102 -11.95 -14.35 -16.28
CA LEU A 102 -12.45 -14.72 -17.61
C LEU A 102 -12.24 -16.21 -17.91
N LYS A 103 -11.06 -16.74 -17.56
CA LYS A 103 -10.75 -18.18 -17.71
C LYS A 103 -11.59 -19.03 -16.75
N ALA A 104 -11.79 -18.59 -15.51
CA ALA A 104 -12.59 -19.30 -14.52
C ALA A 104 -14.07 -19.35 -14.94
N ILE A 105 -14.63 -18.25 -15.44
CA ILE A 105 -15.99 -18.17 -15.99
C ILE A 105 -16.17 -19.16 -17.13
N TYR A 106 -15.23 -19.19 -18.09
CA TYR A 106 -15.31 -20.12 -19.22
C TYR A 106 -15.34 -21.59 -18.75
N LYS A 107 -14.45 -21.96 -17.82
CA LYS A 107 -14.41 -23.30 -17.25
C LYS A 107 -15.71 -23.65 -16.53
N ARG A 108 -16.19 -22.76 -15.66
CA ARG A 108 -17.44 -22.96 -14.90
C ARG A 108 -18.64 -23.14 -15.83
N ARG A 109 -18.76 -22.29 -16.86
CA ARG A 109 -19.83 -22.41 -17.86
C ARG A 109 -19.77 -23.74 -18.60
N THR A 110 -18.56 -24.16 -18.99
CA THR A 110 -18.37 -25.42 -19.74
C THR A 110 -18.80 -26.62 -18.90
N ILE A 111 -18.36 -26.68 -17.64
CA ILE A 111 -18.73 -27.74 -16.68
C ILE A 111 -20.24 -27.78 -16.46
N LEU A 112 -20.86 -26.63 -16.15
CA LEU A 112 -22.31 -26.55 -15.94
C LEU A 112 -23.09 -26.97 -17.18
N THR A 113 -22.61 -26.63 -18.37
CA THR A 113 -23.27 -27.02 -19.63
C THR A 113 -23.18 -28.53 -19.85
N SER A 114 -22.06 -29.18 -19.51
CA SER A 114 -21.95 -30.64 -19.58
C SER A 114 -22.83 -31.35 -18.55
N GLU A 115 -22.86 -30.85 -17.31
CA GLU A 115 -23.69 -31.40 -16.25
C GLU A 115 -25.19 -31.27 -16.58
N LEU A 116 -25.61 -30.12 -17.13
CA LEU A 116 -26.98 -29.91 -17.57
C LEU A 116 -27.39 -30.94 -18.64
N LYS A 117 -26.53 -31.18 -19.64
CA LYS A 117 -26.80 -32.19 -20.68
C LYS A 117 -26.94 -33.60 -20.09
N GLU A 118 -26.10 -33.97 -19.14
CA GLU A 118 -26.21 -35.27 -18.47
C GLU A 118 -27.52 -35.41 -17.69
N GLN A 119 -27.93 -34.35 -16.99
CA GLN A 119 -29.21 -34.31 -16.28
C GLN A 119 -30.41 -34.38 -17.23
N GLU A 120 -30.37 -33.67 -18.36
CA GLU A 120 -31.41 -33.73 -19.39
C GLU A 120 -31.56 -35.14 -19.97
N GLU A 121 -30.46 -35.83 -20.27
CA GLU A 121 -30.52 -37.21 -20.76
C GLU A 121 -31.06 -38.17 -19.70
N ARG A 122 -30.63 -38.01 -18.44
CA ARG A 122 -31.16 -38.79 -17.32
C ARG A 122 -32.66 -38.57 -17.13
N GLU A 123 -33.12 -37.32 -17.22
CA GLU A 123 -34.53 -36.98 -17.14
C GLU A 123 -35.33 -37.64 -18.26
N LYS A 124 -34.87 -37.56 -19.51
CA LYS A 124 -35.53 -38.23 -20.65
C LYS A 124 -35.70 -39.73 -20.42
N VAL A 125 -34.67 -40.40 -19.90
CA VAL A 125 -34.73 -41.84 -19.58
C VAL A 125 -35.75 -42.12 -18.48
N LEU A 126 -35.75 -41.31 -17.40
CA LEU A 126 -36.68 -41.47 -16.28
C LEU A 126 -38.13 -41.21 -16.71
N GLN A 127 -38.40 -40.18 -17.50
CA GLN A 127 -39.72 -39.89 -18.03
C GLN A 127 -40.25 -41.04 -18.91
N LYS A 128 -39.41 -41.61 -19.78
CA LYS A 128 -39.79 -42.80 -20.58
C LYS A 128 -40.15 -43.99 -19.71
N ARG A 129 -39.32 -44.28 -18.69
CA ARG A 129 -39.55 -45.39 -17.75
C ARG A 129 -40.82 -45.18 -16.94
N PHE A 130 -41.08 -43.95 -16.50
CA PHE A 130 -42.32 -43.59 -15.82
C PHE A 130 -43.54 -43.86 -16.70
N GLY A 131 -43.53 -43.43 -17.96
CA GLY A 131 -44.61 -43.69 -18.91
C GLY A 131 -44.89 -45.18 -19.12
N GLN A 132 -43.83 -46.01 -19.21
CA GLN A 132 -43.97 -47.47 -19.31
C GLN A 132 -44.61 -48.08 -18.05
N LEU A 133 -44.17 -47.64 -16.87
CA LEU A 133 -44.73 -48.12 -15.59
C LEU A 133 -46.19 -47.69 -15.42
N GLN A 134 -46.53 -46.46 -15.81
CA GLN A 134 -47.90 -45.96 -15.78
C GLN A 134 -48.82 -46.75 -16.71
N HIS A 135 -48.34 -47.09 -17.92
CA HIS A 135 -49.10 -47.94 -18.84
C HIS A 135 -49.32 -49.34 -18.28
N ARG A 136 -48.27 -49.97 -17.74
CA ARG A 136 -48.38 -51.30 -17.11
C ARG A 136 -49.30 -51.31 -15.91
N GLN A 137 -49.26 -50.26 -15.08
CA GLN A 137 -50.18 -50.11 -13.96
C GLN A 137 -51.63 -50.04 -14.44
N TRP A 138 -51.89 -49.30 -15.52
CA TRP A 138 -53.21 -49.23 -16.13
C TRP A 138 -53.67 -50.58 -16.68
N GLU A 139 -52.81 -51.31 -17.40
CA GLU A 139 -53.12 -52.67 -17.91
C GLU A 139 -53.48 -53.64 -16.77
N LEU A 140 -52.69 -53.64 -15.69
CA LEU A 140 -52.96 -54.48 -14.52
C LEU A 140 -54.30 -54.11 -13.87
N GLY A 141 -54.60 -52.81 -13.71
CA GLY A 141 -55.89 -52.36 -13.21
C GLY A 141 -57.07 -52.84 -14.07
N GLN A 142 -56.94 -52.76 -15.41
CA GLN A 142 -57.95 -53.29 -16.32
C GLN A 142 -58.14 -54.81 -16.19
N MET A 143 -57.05 -55.56 -15.97
CA MET A 143 -57.11 -57.00 -15.74
C MET A 143 -57.80 -57.32 -14.41
N GLU A 144 -57.47 -56.61 -13.34
CA GLU A 144 -58.15 -56.76 -12.04
C GLU A 144 -59.65 -56.46 -12.12
N ASP A 145 -60.04 -55.41 -12.87
CA ASP A 145 -61.45 -55.07 -13.07
C ASP A 145 -62.19 -56.15 -13.87
N ARG A 146 -61.54 -56.74 -14.88
CA ARG A 146 -62.07 -57.89 -15.64
C ARG A 146 -62.20 -59.14 -14.77
N GLU A 147 -61.19 -59.46 -13.98
CA GLU A 147 -61.21 -60.60 -13.07
C GLU A 147 -62.33 -60.45 -12.03
N LYS A 148 -62.47 -59.27 -11.40
CA LYS A 148 -63.59 -58.97 -10.49
C LYS A 148 -64.94 -59.11 -11.19
N ALA A 149 -65.07 -58.66 -12.43
CA ALA A 149 -66.29 -58.85 -13.20
C ALA A 149 -66.61 -60.34 -13.39
N THR A 150 -65.63 -61.17 -13.80
CA THR A 150 -65.83 -62.62 -14.00
C THR A 150 -66.13 -63.39 -12.71
N THR A 151 -65.54 -63.01 -11.58
CA THR A 151 -65.76 -63.69 -10.29
C THR A 151 -67.09 -63.28 -9.63
N SER A 152 -67.66 -62.14 -10.02
CA SER A 152 -68.94 -61.64 -9.48
C SER A 152 -70.19 -62.21 -10.19
N VAL A 153 -70.03 -62.88 -11.35
CA VAL A 153 -71.17 -63.48 -12.05
C VAL A 153 -71.44 -64.87 -11.47
N GLU A 154 -72.63 -65.08 -10.89
CA GLU A 154 -73.07 -66.39 -10.41
C GLU A 154 -73.06 -67.43 -11.55
N PRO A 155 -72.62 -68.69 -11.29
CA PRO A 155 -72.55 -69.71 -12.33
C PRO A 155 -73.95 -70.04 -12.87
N MET A 156 -74.11 -69.91 -14.20
CA MET A 156 -75.33 -70.30 -14.91
C MET A 156 -75.59 -71.80 -14.74
N VAL A 157 -76.66 -72.13 -14.00
CA VAL A 157 -77.15 -73.51 -13.87
C VAL A 157 -77.93 -73.84 -15.13
N TYR A 158 -77.41 -74.78 -15.93
CA TYR A 158 -78.17 -75.36 -17.04
C TYR A 158 -79.02 -76.50 -16.52
N GLU A 159 -80.34 -76.38 -16.64
CA GLU A 159 -81.26 -77.49 -16.38
C GLU A 159 -81.08 -78.57 -17.46
N LYS A 160 -80.82 -79.81 -17.04
CA LYS A 160 -80.74 -80.96 -17.92
C LYS A 160 -82.15 -81.40 -18.30
N THR A 161 -82.53 -81.20 -19.57
CA THR A 161 -83.66 -81.89 -20.23
C THR A 161 -83.33 -83.35 -20.50
#